data_AF-A0A6A6PTQ3-F1
#
_entry.id   AF-A0A6A6PTQ3-F1
#
_cell.length_a   1.000
_cell.length_b   1.000
_cell.length_c   1.000
_cell.angle_alpha   90.00
_cell.angle_beta   90.00
_cell.angle_gamma   90.00
#
_symmetry.space_group_name_H-M   'P 1'
#
loop_
_entity.id
_entity.type
_entity.pdbx_description
1 polymer ?
#
loop_
_entity_poly.entity_id
_entity_poly.type
_entity_poly.pdbx_seq_one_letter_code
_entity_poly.pdbx_strand_id
1 'polypeptide(L)'
;MPSPIPTRYLANTSAALGLFIVANSIYGAVNPRGALNMLGFPVPTSPSDQKLVLGLTRMQATTRIALGASTLAMWNYGCYRAMGLGGVVGVLMAVVDGFVSRDVIGKGELGHWFAAPIGLGISIGLLMD
;
A
#
# COMPACT_ATOMS: atom_id res chain seq x y z
N MET A 1 -2.79 -24.27 13.17
CA MET A 1 -3.78 -24.90 12.28
C MET A 1 -3.47 -24.42 10.87
N PRO A 2 -3.55 -25.28 9.84
CA PRO A 2 -3.36 -24.86 8.45
C PRO A 2 -4.47 -23.90 8.00
N SER A 3 -4.17 -23.02 7.03
CA SER A 3 -5.15 -22.10 6.48
C SER A 3 -6.32 -22.88 5.83
N PRO A 4 -7.59 -22.49 6.06
CA PRO A 4 -8.72 -23.09 5.34
C PRO A 4 -8.75 -22.70 3.85
N ILE A 5 -7.99 -21.66 3.46
CA ILE A 5 -7.87 -21.19 2.09
C ILE A 5 -6.54 -21.68 1.51
N PRO A 6 -6.54 -22.36 0.34
CA PRO A 6 -5.30 -22.81 -0.28
C PRO A 6 -4.31 -21.67 -0.55
N THR A 7 -3.04 -21.89 -0.19
CA THR A 7 -1.93 -20.91 -0.29
C THR A 7 -1.86 -20.21 -1.63
N ARG A 8 -2.10 -20.94 -2.73
CA ARG A 8 -2.07 -20.38 -4.10
C ARG A 8 -3.05 -19.22 -4.29
N TYR A 9 -4.22 -19.27 -3.66
CA TYR A 9 -5.21 -18.18 -3.79
C TYR A 9 -4.76 -16.97 -3.00
N LEU A 10 -4.31 -17.18 -1.75
CA LEU A 10 -3.77 -16.12 -0.91
C LEU A 10 -2.55 -15.44 -1.58
N ALA A 11 -1.64 -16.24 -2.13
CA ALA A 11 -0.44 -15.77 -2.80
C ALA A 11 -0.78 -14.98 -4.07
N ASN A 12 -1.69 -15.49 -4.92
CA ASN A 12 -2.10 -14.78 -6.14
C ASN A 12 -2.86 -13.48 -5.82
N THR A 13 -3.71 -13.48 -4.79
CA THR A 13 -4.40 -12.26 -4.35
C THR A 13 -3.40 -11.22 -3.85
N SER A 14 -2.44 -11.61 -3.01
CA SER A 14 -1.39 -10.69 -2.54
C SER A 14 -0.49 -10.20 -3.67
N ALA A 15 -0.21 -11.02 -4.70
CA ALA A 15 0.52 -10.57 -5.88
C ALA A 15 -0.30 -9.54 -6.69
N ALA A 16 -1.60 -9.76 -6.87
CA ALA A 16 -2.48 -8.80 -7.52
C ALA A 16 -2.53 -7.45 -6.75
N LEU A 17 -2.57 -7.49 -5.42
CA LEU A 17 -2.46 -6.30 -4.57
C LEU A 17 -1.09 -5.62 -4.74
N GLY A 18 0.00 -6.40 -4.77
CA GLY A 18 1.34 -5.88 -5.04
C GLY A 18 1.42 -5.14 -6.38
N LEU A 19 0.85 -5.72 -7.44
CA LEU A 19 0.78 -5.09 -8.76
C LEU A 19 -0.05 -3.80 -8.74
N PHE A 20 -1.21 -3.81 -8.08
CA PHE A 20 -2.04 -2.62 -7.90
C PHE A 20 -1.29 -1.50 -7.18
N ILE A 21 -0.54 -1.83 -6.12
CA ILE A 21 0.30 -0.87 -5.39
C ILE A 21 1.38 -0.30 -6.30
N VAL A 22 2.09 -1.13 -7.06
CA VAL A 22 3.12 -0.67 -8.01
C VAL A 22 2.52 0.28 -9.04
N ALA A 23 1.40 -0.09 -9.68
CA ALA A 23 0.76 0.73 -10.71
C ALA A 23 0.33 2.10 -10.19
N ASN A 24 -0.37 2.15 -9.05
CA ASN A 24 -0.76 3.42 -8.42
C ASN A 24 0.44 4.25 -7.98
N SER A 25 1.51 3.61 -7.54
CA SER A 25 2.71 4.30 -7.09
C SER A 25 3.53 4.85 -8.25
N ILE A 26 3.57 4.15 -9.39
CA ILE A 26 4.11 4.71 -10.64
C ILE A 26 3.31 5.95 -11.03
N TYR A 27 1.97 5.87 -11.00
CA TYR A 27 1.12 7.03 -11.28
C TYR A 27 1.41 8.21 -10.34
N GLY A 28 1.57 7.97 -9.03
CA GLY A 28 1.91 9.03 -8.08
C GLY A 28 3.32 9.61 -8.24
N ALA A 29 4.28 8.81 -8.68
CA ALA A 29 5.63 9.29 -8.98
C ALA A 29 5.65 10.21 -10.21
N VAL A 30 4.91 9.86 -11.26
CA VAL A 30 4.85 10.67 -12.50
C VAL A 30 3.87 11.85 -12.39
N ASN A 31 2.76 11.67 -11.67
CA ASN A 31 1.69 12.65 -11.51
C ASN A 31 1.29 12.82 -10.02
N PRO A 32 2.15 13.43 -9.19
CA PRO A 32 1.87 13.58 -7.76
C PRO A 32 0.68 14.48 -7.47
N ARG A 33 0.38 15.46 -8.33
CA ARG A 33 -0.85 16.28 -8.19
C ARG A 33 -2.10 15.41 -8.36
N GLY A 34 -2.12 14.58 -9.39
CA GLY A 34 -3.21 13.63 -9.61
C GLY A 34 -3.37 12.65 -8.45
N ALA A 35 -2.27 12.13 -7.91
CA ALA A 35 -2.31 11.24 -6.75
C ALA A 35 -2.84 11.92 -5.48
N LEU A 36 -2.42 13.16 -5.19
CA LEU A 36 -2.96 13.93 -4.07
C LEU A 36 -4.47 14.17 -4.23
N ASN A 37 -4.90 14.58 -5.43
CA ASN A 37 -6.31 14.79 -5.73
C ASN A 37 -7.14 13.50 -5.58
N MET A 38 -6.62 12.37 -6.04
CA MET A 38 -7.27 11.06 -5.89
C MET A 38 -7.50 10.68 -4.43
N LEU A 39 -6.56 11.05 -3.55
CA LEU A 39 -6.63 10.83 -2.11
C LEU A 39 -7.37 11.97 -1.36
N GLY A 40 -7.80 13.02 -2.06
CA GLY A 40 -8.47 14.17 -1.45
C GLY A 40 -7.56 15.14 -0.71
N PHE A 41 -6.24 15.03 -0.89
CA PHE A 41 -5.27 15.96 -0.31
C PHE A 41 -5.20 17.26 -1.11
N PRO A 42 -5.26 18.44 -0.45
CA PRO A 42 -5.13 19.71 -1.15
C PRO A 42 -3.70 19.89 -1.65
N VAL A 43 -3.57 20.40 -2.87
CA VAL A 43 -2.26 20.84 -3.38
C VAL A 43 -2.02 22.28 -2.90
N PRO A 44 -0.90 22.56 -2.20
CA PRO A 44 -0.61 23.92 -1.74
C PRO A 44 -0.51 24.92 -2.90
N THR A 45 -0.89 26.17 -2.64
CA THR A 45 -0.84 27.28 -3.59
C THR A 45 0.50 28.01 -3.58
N SER A 46 1.20 28.01 -2.45
CA SER A 46 2.53 28.61 -2.35
C SER A 46 3.56 27.78 -3.15
N PRO A 47 4.49 28.41 -3.90
CA PRO A 47 5.47 27.67 -4.68
C PRO A 47 6.40 26.77 -3.85
N SER A 48 6.79 27.23 -2.65
CA SER A 48 7.69 26.49 -1.74
C SER A 48 7.03 25.21 -1.23
N ASP A 49 5.80 25.30 -0.73
CA ASP A 49 5.12 24.16 -0.12
C ASP A 49 4.68 23.18 -1.20
N GLN A 50 4.31 23.68 -2.37
CA GLN A 50 4.02 22.84 -3.52
C GLN A 50 5.25 22.04 -3.96
N LYS A 51 6.44 22.65 -4.01
CA LYS A 51 7.68 21.91 -4.32
C LYS A 51 7.96 20.82 -3.28
N LEU A 52 7.78 21.12 -2.00
CA LEU A 52 7.96 20.16 -0.91
C LEU A 52 6.95 19.01 -0.96
N VAL A 53 5.65 19.31 -0.97
CA VAL A 53 4.57 18.31 -0.95
C VAL A 53 4.61 17.41 -2.18
N LEU A 54 4.83 17.97 -3.37
CA LEU A 54 4.95 17.17 -4.59
C LEU A 54 6.25 16.35 -4.61
N GLY A 55 7.32 16.82 -3.97
CA GLY A 55 8.55 16.06 -3.78
C GLY A 55 8.34 14.86 -2.85
N LEU A 56 7.74 15.09 -1.68
CA LEU A 56 7.41 14.05 -0.70
C LEU A 56 6.45 13.01 -1.27
N THR A 57 5.44 13.45 -2.04
CA THR A 57 4.49 12.54 -2.71
C THR A 57 5.22 11.57 -3.64
N ARG A 58 6.20 12.06 -4.43
CA ARG A 58 7.01 11.20 -5.30
C ARG A 58 7.90 10.25 -4.50
N MET A 59 8.53 10.75 -3.44
CA MET A 59 9.39 9.92 -2.57
C MET A 59 8.60 8.78 -1.91
N GLN A 60 7.41 9.09 -1.39
CA GLN A 60 6.50 8.10 -0.82
C GLN A 60 6.02 7.11 -1.88
N ALA A 61 5.69 7.60 -3.08
CA ALA A 61 5.31 6.74 -4.20
C ALA A 61 6.44 5.76 -4.56
N THR A 62 7.68 6.21 -4.71
CA THR A 62 8.83 5.33 -4.97
C THR A 62 9.02 4.27 -3.89
N THR A 63 8.83 4.62 -2.61
CA THR A 63 8.90 3.67 -1.50
C THR A 63 7.84 2.57 -1.63
N ARG A 64 6.63 2.93 -2.06
CA ARG A 64 5.54 1.97 -2.30
C ARG A 64 5.74 1.13 -3.56
N ILE A 65 6.43 1.64 -4.59
CA ILE A 65 6.89 0.82 -5.73
C ILE A 65 7.79 -0.30 -5.22
N ALA A 66 8.78 0.01 -4.36
CA ALA A 66 9.67 -0.99 -3.80
C ALA A 66 8.89 -2.05 -3.00
N LEU A 67 7.96 -1.65 -2.14
CA LEU A 67 7.11 -2.57 -1.37
C LEU A 67 6.32 -3.53 -2.27
N GLY A 68 5.64 -3.00 -3.30
CA GLY A 68 4.87 -3.81 -4.23
C GLY A 68 5.75 -4.73 -5.08
N ALA A 69 6.90 -4.24 -5.54
CA ALA A 69 7.87 -5.04 -6.29
C ALA A 69 8.48 -6.17 -5.44
N SER A 70 8.80 -5.91 -4.17
CA SER A 70 9.24 -6.94 -3.23
C SER A 70 8.16 -8.02 -3.04
N THR A 71 6.89 -7.62 -2.98
CA THR A 71 5.76 -8.58 -2.91
C THR A 71 5.69 -9.47 -4.14
N LEU A 72 5.83 -8.89 -5.34
CA LEU A 72 5.85 -9.63 -6.61
C LEU A 72 7.06 -10.56 -6.72
N ALA A 73 8.23 -10.14 -6.23
CA ALA A 73 9.41 -10.98 -6.18
C ALA A 73 9.20 -12.18 -5.25
N MET A 74 8.68 -11.96 -4.04
CA MET A 74 8.36 -13.04 -3.10
C MET A 74 7.33 -14.02 -3.66
N TRP A 75 6.32 -13.52 -4.36
CA TRP A 75 5.35 -14.36 -5.08
C TRP A 75 6.03 -15.23 -6.14
N ASN A 76 6.88 -14.64 -7.00
CA ASN A 76 7.55 -15.32 -8.09
C ASN A 76 8.54 -16.40 -7.60
N TYR A 77 9.21 -16.17 -6.46
CA TYR A 77 10.14 -17.13 -5.85
C TYR A 77 9.48 -18.10 -4.86
N GLY A 78 8.16 -18.03 -4.66
CA GLY A 78 7.44 -18.91 -3.72
C GLY A 78 7.70 -18.63 -2.24
N CYS A 79 8.21 -17.45 -1.89
CA CYS A 79 8.54 -17.07 -0.51
C CYS A 79 7.29 -16.60 0.27
N TYR A 80 6.27 -17.45 0.38
CA TYR A 80 4.94 -17.06 0.86
C TYR A 80 4.89 -16.61 2.32
N ARG A 81 5.71 -17.19 3.21
CA ARG A 81 5.82 -16.71 4.59
C ARG A 81 6.40 -15.30 4.69
N ALA A 82 7.43 -15.01 3.91
CA ALA A 82 8.01 -13.66 3.83
C ALA A 82 6.98 -12.67 3.24
N MET A 83 6.20 -13.12 2.26
CA MET A 83 5.09 -12.36 1.68
C MET A 83 3.99 -12.05 2.72
N GLY A 84 3.67 -13.01 3.59
CA GLY A 84 2.77 -12.82 4.74
C GLY A 84 3.31 -11.78 5.73
N LEU A 85 4.59 -11.87 6.11
CA LEU A 85 5.23 -10.85 6.98
C LEU A 85 5.22 -9.47 6.34
N GLY A 86 5.56 -9.37 5.05
CA GLY A 86 5.50 -8.13 4.29
C GLY A 86 4.07 -7.56 4.22
N GLY A 87 3.06 -8.43 4.09
CA GLY A 87 1.66 -8.05 4.14
C GLY A 87 1.24 -7.46 5.49
N VAL A 88 1.70 -8.01 6.62
CA VAL A 88 1.47 -7.44 7.96
C VAL A 88 2.07 -6.04 8.07
N VAL A 89 3.29 -5.83 7.57
CA VAL A 89 3.93 -4.51 7.52
C VAL A 89 3.10 -3.55 6.65
N GLY A 90 2.60 -4.01 5.51
CA GLY A 90 1.71 -3.23 4.65
C GLY A 90 0.38 -2.84 5.33
N VAL A 91 -0.18 -3.71 6.17
CA VAL A 91 -1.37 -3.40 6.98
C VAL A 91 -1.07 -2.29 7.98
N LEU A 92 0.07 -2.34 8.67
CA LEU A 92 0.49 -1.26 9.58
C LEU A 92 0.61 0.07 8.85
N MET A 93 1.19 0.08 7.64
CA MET A 93 1.26 1.27 6.81
C MET A 93 -0.14 1.80 6.46
N ALA A 94 -1.09 0.94 6.04
CA ALA A 94 -2.45 1.36 5.73
C ALA A 94 -3.18 1.94 6.96
N VAL A 95 -2.95 1.38 8.15
CA VAL A 95 -3.50 1.94 9.40
C VAL A 95 -2.96 3.35 9.67
N VAL A 96 -1.64 3.53 9.56
CA VAL A 96 -0.98 4.84 9.74
C VAL A 96 -1.45 5.84 8.69
N ASP A 97 -1.53 5.45 7.42
CA ASP A 97 -2.02 6.31 6.33
C ASP A 97 -3.44 6.81 6.62
N GLY A 98 -4.32 5.97 7.19
CA GLY A 98 -5.66 6.40 7.58
C GLY A 98 -5.67 7.44 8.71
N PHE A 99 -4.79 7.31 9.70
CA PHE A 99 -4.61 8.33 10.73
C PHE A 99 -4.06 9.64 10.15
N VAL A 100 -3.07 9.57 9.25
CA VAL A 100 -2.51 10.75 8.57
C VAL A 100 -3.57 11.44 7.73
N SER A 101 -4.40 10.71 6.99
CA SER A 101 -5.52 11.29 6.21
C SER A 101 -6.51 12.01 7.13
N ARG A 102 -6.90 11.38 8.25
CA ARG A 102 -7.78 12.04 9.22
C ARG A 102 -7.16 13.31 9.83
N ASP A 103 -5.88 13.29 10.15
CA ASP A 103 -5.17 14.43 10.72
C ASP A 103 -5.05 15.61 9.72
N VAL A 104 -4.65 15.31 8.48
CA VAL A 104 -4.34 16.35 7.48
C VAL A 104 -5.57 16.88 6.75
N ILE A 105 -6.54 16.02 6.42
CA ILE A 105 -7.72 16.41 5.62
C ILE A 105 -9.06 16.23 6.35
N GLY A 106 -9.05 15.76 7.60
CA GLY A 106 -10.25 15.59 8.42
C GLY A 106 -11.15 14.41 8.02
N LYS A 107 -10.75 13.60 7.02
CA LYS A 107 -11.52 12.49 6.44
C LYS A 107 -10.62 11.51 5.67
N GLY A 108 -11.21 10.50 5.04
CA GLY A 108 -10.53 9.59 4.11
C GLY A 108 -9.91 8.36 4.78
N GLU A 109 -9.96 8.26 6.11
CA GLU A 109 -9.43 7.15 6.89
C GLU A 109 -10.01 5.80 6.46
N LEU A 110 -11.31 5.76 6.14
CA LEU A 110 -12.00 4.53 5.73
C LEU A 110 -11.44 3.99 4.42
N GLY A 111 -10.93 4.86 3.53
CA GLY A 111 -10.27 4.47 2.28
C GLY A 111 -8.93 3.78 2.49
N HIS A 112 -8.36 3.85 3.69
CA HIS A 112 -7.15 3.12 4.06
C HIS A 112 -7.47 1.93 4.99
N TRP A 113 -8.32 2.15 5.99
CA TRP A 113 -8.62 1.16 7.02
C TRP A 113 -9.45 -0.02 6.53
N PHE A 114 -10.25 0.12 5.46
CA PHE A 114 -10.96 -1.03 4.90
C PHE A 114 -10.02 -2.13 4.40
N ALA A 115 -8.81 -1.74 3.96
CA ALA A 115 -7.81 -2.67 3.47
C ALA A 115 -7.11 -3.43 4.61
N ALA A 116 -7.13 -2.91 5.83
CA ALA A 116 -6.45 -3.50 6.98
C ALA A 116 -6.97 -4.91 7.34
N PRO A 117 -8.28 -5.16 7.56
CA PRO A 117 -8.77 -6.50 7.90
C PRO A 117 -8.56 -7.50 6.75
N ILE A 118 -8.72 -7.06 5.49
CA ILE A 118 -8.51 -7.91 4.31
C ILE A 118 -7.04 -8.31 4.19
N GLY A 119 -6.14 -7.32 4.24
CA GLY A 119 -4.70 -7.54 4.19
C GLY A 119 -4.22 -8.40 5.34
N LEU A 120 -4.76 -8.21 6.54
CA LEU A 120 -4.38 -9.00 7.72
C LEU A 120 -4.83 -10.46 7.56
N GLY A 121 -6.05 -10.71 7.08
CA GLY A 121 -6.55 -12.07 6.84
C GLY A 121 -5.69 -12.83 5.83
N ILE A 122 -5.34 -12.20 4.70
CA ILE A 122 -4.46 -12.80 3.70
C ILE A 122 -3.07 -13.05 4.29
N SER A 123 -2.51 -12.06 5.00
CA SER A 123 -1.17 -12.14 5.56
C SER A 123 -1.04 -13.26 6.59
N ILE A 124 -2.01 -13.37 7.51
CA ILE A 124 -2.04 -14.42 8.51
C ILE A 124 -2.21 -15.79 7.85
N GLY A 125 -3.08 -15.90 6.84
CA GLY A 125 -3.23 -17.15 6.08
C GLY A 125 -1.92 -17.63 5.46
N LEU A 126 -1.15 -16.71 4.85
CA LEU A 126 0.17 -17.01 4.28
C LEU A 126 1.24 -17.38 5.32
N LEU A 127 1.06 -16.99 6.59
CA LEU A 127 1.96 -17.34 7.69
C LEU A 127 1.64 -18.70 8.31
N MET A 128 0.41 -19.18 8.14
CA MET A 128 -0.08 -20.44 8.69
C MET A 128 0.24 -21.66 7.80
N ASP A 129 0.60 -21.41 6.55
CA ASP A 129 1.11 -22.42 5.60
C ASP A 129 2.66 -22.54 5.68
#